data_AF-A0A376H059-F1
#
_entry.id   AF-A0A376H059-F1
#
_cell.length_a   1.000
_cell.length_b   1.000
_cell.length_c   1.000
_cell.angle_alpha   90.00
_cell.angle_beta   90.00
_cell.angle_gamma   90.00
#
_symmetry.space_group_name_H-M   'P 1'
#
loop_
_entity.id
_entity.type
_entity.pdbx_description
1 polymer ?
#
loop_
_entity_poly.entity_id
_entity_poly.type
_entity_poly.pdbx_seq_one_letter_code
_entity_poly.pdbx_strand_id
1 'polypeptide(L)'
;MGGKLIIQGKAWGEFENAKRSKGNIEISGYRSYGGTHTVRMVDQPQLNENQQIVLEWLKLNYDCDGDHEAMWNIFMMYYYQTRDSFTDRLSQAIENLTNDEQIEILREYSQWALEQEG
;
A
#
# COMPACT_ATOMS: atom_id res chain seq x y z
N MET A 1 -25.49 -15.80 -5.07
CA MET A 1 -24.91 -16.67 -6.10
C MET A 1 -23.49 -16.99 -5.67
N GLY A 2 -23.10 -18.26 -5.70
CA GLY A 2 -21.73 -18.68 -5.40
C GLY A 2 -20.75 -18.29 -6.51
N GLY A 3 -19.45 -18.43 -6.24
CA GLY A 3 -18.39 -18.02 -7.16
C GLY A 3 -17.06 -18.72 -6.92
N LYS A 4 -16.05 -18.33 -7.71
CA LYS A 4 -14.68 -18.83 -7.59
C LYS A 4 -13.76 -17.76 -7.04
N LEU A 5 -12.89 -18.13 -6.11
CA LEU A 5 -11.80 -17.25 -5.68
C LEU A 5 -10.66 -17.36 -6.69
N ILE A 6 -10.41 -16.27 -7.42
CA ILE A 6 -9.32 -16.17 -8.40
C ILE A 6 -8.28 -15.19 -7.87
N ILE A 7 -7.04 -15.64 -7.71
CA ILE A 7 -5.91 -14.81 -7.29
C ILE A 7 -4.79 -15.04 -8.31
N GLN A 8 -4.31 -13.94 -8.92
CA GLN A 8 -3.26 -13.96 -9.95
C GLN A 8 -3.58 -14.93 -11.11
N GLY A 9 -4.83 -14.93 -11.58
CA GLY A 9 -5.28 -15.77 -12.70
C GLY A 9 -5.47 -17.26 -12.37
N LYS A 10 -5.12 -17.71 -11.16
CA LYS A 10 -5.33 -19.08 -10.70
C LYS A 10 -6.60 -19.17 -9.84
N ALA A 11 -7.39 -20.23 -10.04
CA ALA A 11 -8.55 -20.54 -9.20
C ALA A 11 -8.11 -21.33 -7.96
N TRP A 12 -8.49 -20.86 -6.78
CA TRP A 12 -8.05 -21.42 -5.49
C TRP A 12 -9.15 -22.17 -4.73
N GLY A 13 -10.41 -21.90 -5.07
CA GLY A 13 -11.56 -22.60 -4.51
C GLY A 13 -12.88 -22.00 -4.94
N GLU A 14 -13.96 -22.55 -4.39
CA GLU A 14 -15.34 -22.13 -4.61
C GLU A 14 -15.96 -21.62 -3.31
N PHE A 15 -16.88 -20.67 -3.39
CA PHE A 15 -17.63 -20.15 -2.24
C PHE A 15 -19.12 -20.09 -2.55
N GLU A 16 -19.96 -20.20 -1.52
CA GLU A 16 -21.41 -20.18 -1.65
C GLU A 16 -21.97 -18.76 -1.67
N ASN A 17 -21.35 -17.86 -0.89
CA ASN A 17 -21.76 -16.47 -0.80
C ASN A 17 -20.56 -15.54 -0.61
N ALA A 18 -20.70 -14.31 -1.10
CA ALA A 18 -19.76 -13.22 -0.89
C ALA A 18 -20.54 -11.93 -0.64
N LYS A 19 -20.14 -11.17 0.39
CA LYS A 19 -20.67 -9.82 0.63
C LYS A 19 -19.53 -8.83 0.83
N ARG A 20 -19.74 -7.60 0.37
CA ARG A 20 -18.86 -6.47 0.69
C ARG A 20 -19.30 -5.84 2.00
N SER A 21 -18.35 -5.58 2.90
CA SER A 21 -18.59 -4.96 4.20
C SER A 21 -17.38 -4.11 4.58
N LYS A 22 -17.57 -2.78 4.71
CA LYS A 22 -16.53 -1.83 5.14
C LYS A 22 -15.16 -2.01 4.44
N GLY A 23 -15.15 -2.07 3.11
CA GLY A 23 -13.93 -2.26 2.31
C GLY A 23 -13.45 -3.72 2.21
N ASN A 24 -14.00 -4.62 3.01
CA ASN A 24 -13.66 -6.05 3.01
C ASN A 24 -14.65 -6.87 2.18
N ILE A 25 -14.20 -8.06 1.76
CA ILE A 25 -15.05 -9.09 1.15
C ILE A 25 -15.13 -10.27 2.13
N GLU A 26 -16.31 -10.50 2.67
CA GLU A 26 -16.59 -11.67 3.49
C GLU A 26 -17.14 -12.79 2.59
N ILE A 27 -16.46 -13.94 2.56
CA ILE A 27 -16.91 -15.14 1.84
C ILE A 27 -17.35 -16.23 2.83
N SER A 28 -18.41 -16.96 2.50
CA SER A 28 -18.90 -18.09 3.31
C SER A 28 -19.08 -19.36 2.47
N GLY A 29 -18.99 -20.52 3.11
CA GLY A 29 -19.08 -21.81 2.43
C GLY A 29 -17.88 -22.07 1.50
N TYR A 30 -16.68 -21.62 1.89
CA TYR A 30 -15.49 -21.77 1.06
C TYR A 30 -14.98 -23.22 1.05
N ARG A 31 -14.78 -23.76 -0.16
CA ARG A 31 -14.13 -25.04 -0.41
C ARG A 31 -12.87 -24.81 -1.24
N SER A 32 -11.72 -25.09 -0.64
CA SER A 32 -10.43 -25.03 -1.33
C SER A 32 -10.24 -26.20 -2.30
N TYR A 33 -9.56 -25.94 -3.42
CA TYR A 33 -9.13 -26.99 -4.37
C TYR A 33 -7.88 -27.77 -3.93
N GLY A 34 -7.33 -27.53 -2.73
CA GLY A 34 -6.22 -28.29 -2.14
C GLY A 34 -5.06 -27.44 -1.67
N GLY A 35 -4.49 -27.78 -0.51
CA GLY A 35 -3.42 -27.05 0.18
C GLY A 35 -3.88 -26.46 1.52
N THR A 36 -2.95 -26.28 2.47
CA THR A 36 -3.21 -25.49 3.68
C THR A 36 -3.12 -24.02 3.31
N HIS A 37 -4.24 -23.30 3.42
CA HIS A 37 -4.31 -21.88 3.13
C HIS A 37 -4.34 -21.15 4.46
N THR A 38 -3.25 -20.47 4.80
CA THR A 38 -3.28 -19.51 5.91
C THR A 38 -3.83 -18.21 5.35
N VAL A 39 -5.15 -18.01 5.47
CA VAL A 39 -5.74 -16.68 5.30
C VAL A 39 -5.35 -15.89 6.54
N ARG A 40 -4.24 -15.16 6.49
CA ARG A 40 -4.01 -14.10 7.47
C ARG A 40 -4.88 -12.93 7.03
N MET A 41 -5.85 -12.54 7.87
CA MET A 41 -6.26 -11.15 7.86
C MET A 41 -5.00 -10.39 8.28
N VAL A 42 -4.27 -9.85 7.30
CA VAL A 42 -3.43 -8.70 7.59
C VAL A 42 -4.45 -7.63 7.90
N ASP A 43 -4.70 -7.42 9.19
CA ASP A 43 -5.43 -6.24 9.62
C ASP A 43 -4.70 -5.08 8.94
N GLN A 44 -5.36 -4.44 8.00
CA GLN A 44 -4.82 -3.24 7.39
C GLN A 44 -4.49 -2.32 8.57
N PRO A 45 -3.24 -1.82 8.69
CA PRO A 45 -2.84 -1.05 9.86
C PRO A 45 -3.90 0.00 10.14
N GLN A 46 -4.50 -0.03 11.33
CA GLN A 46 -5.49 0.98 11.69
C GLN A 46 -4.76 2.30 11.86
N LEU A 47 -4.73 3.07 10.76
CA LEU A 47 -4.17 4.41 10.76
C LEU A 47 -4.92 5.24 11.78
N ASN A 48 -4.19 5.91 12.66
CA ASN A 48 -4.77 6.92 13.55
C ASN A 48 -5.26 8.13 12.73
N GLU A 49 -6.02 9.02 13.38
CA GLU A 49 -6.65 10.16 12.71
C GLU A 49 -5.64 11.01 11.91
N ASN A 50 -4.47 11.29 12.48
CA ASN A 50 -3.42 12.06 11.79
C ASN A 50 -2.89 11.32 10.55
N GLN A 51 -2.68 10.00 10.66
CA GLN A 51 -2.22 9.19 9.54
C GLN A 51 -3.26 9.09 8.42
N GLN A 52 -4.55 9.05 8.75
CA GLN A 52 -5.64 9.08 7.76
C GLN A 52 -5.69 10.42 7.03
N ILE A 53 -5.55 11.54 7.75
CA ILE A 53 -5.50 12.89 7.16
C ILE A 53 -4.33 13.01 6.16
N VAL A 54 -3.15 12.52 6.54
CA VAL A 54 -1.97 12.53 5.65
C VAL A 54 -2.20 11.63 4.43
N LEU A 55 -2.79 10.45 4.61
CA LEU A 55 -3.10 9.55 3.50
C LEU A 55 -4.11 10.15 2.51
N GLU A 56 -5.16 10.81 3.01
CA GLU A 56 -6.13 11.54 2.19
C GLU A 56 -5.44 12.66 1.40
N TRP A 57 -4.58 13.44 2.05
CA TRP A 57 -3.81 14.49 1.39
C TRP A 57 -2.91 13.93 0.28
N LEU A 58 -2.19 12.83 0.54
CA LEU A 58 -1.34 12.18 -0.47
C LEU A 58 -2.15 11.71 -1.69
N LYS A 59 -3.34 11.14 -1.48
CA LYS A 59 -4.23 10.72 -2.58
C LYS A 59 -4.77 11.87 -3.43
N LEU A 60 -4.85 13.08 -2.88
CA LEU A 60 -5.32 14.26 -3.60
C LEU A 60 -4.19 14.96 -4.36
N ASN A 61 -2.94 14.78 -3.94
CA ASN A 61 -1.80 15.55 -4.43
C ASN A 61 -0.73 14.71 -5.13
N TYR A 62 -0.93 13.40 -5.32
CA TYR A 62 0.02 12.55 -6.06
C TYR A 62 0.15 12.91 -7.55
N ASP A 63 -0.80 13.70 -8.09
CA ASP A 63 -0.90 14.05 -9.52
C ASP A 63 -1.14 15.55 -9.75
N CYS A 64 -0.92 16.40 -8.73
CA CYS A 64 -1.00 17.85 -8.90
C CYS A 64 0.25 18.34 -9.66
N ASP A 65 0.02 18.75 -10.91
CA ASP A 65 0.93 19.40 -11.86
C ASP A 65 2.33 19.78 -11.32
N GLY A 66 3.33 19.02 -11.75
CA GLY A 66 4.66 19.57 -11.99
C GLY A 66 5.80 18.75 -11.40
N ASP A 67 5.84 18.57 -10.08
CA ASP A 67 7.07 18.11 -9.44
C ASP A 67 6.81 17.29 -8.18
N HIS A 68 6.88 15.96 -8.28
CA HIS A 68 7.47 15.09 -7.25
C HIS A 68 7.03 15.29 -5.78
N GLU A 69 5.84 15.87 -5.51
CA GLU A 69 5.60 16.56 -4.24
C GLU A 69 5.49 15.59 -3.06
N ALA A 70 4.88 14.42 -3.24
CA ALA A 70 4.68 13.50 -2.13
C ALA A 70 6.02 12.99 -1.55
N MET A 71 6.89 12.47 -2.42
CA MET A 71 8.20 11.98 -2.00
C MET A 71 9.13 13.11 -1.60
N TRP A 72 9.11 14.24 -2.32
CA TRP A 72 9.88 15.42 -1.94
C TRP A 72 9.44 16.00 -0.60
N ASN A 73 8.14 16.05 -0.30
CA ASN A 73 7.64 16.54 0.98
C ASN A 73 8.01 15.60 2.15
N ILE A 74 7.89 14.27 1.96
CA ILE A 74 8.37 13.29 2.94
C ILE A 74 9.88 13.47 3.18
N PHE A 75 10.64 13.69 2.12
CA PHE A 75 12.09 13.91 2.19
C PHE A 75 12.46 15.22 2.91
N MET A 76 11.79 16.32 2.58
CA MET A 76 11.98 17.62 3.25
C MET A 76 11.55 17.58 4.72
N MET A 77 10.51 16.82 5.07
CA MET A 77 10.12 16.60 6.47
C MET A 77 11.26 15.93 7.26
N TYR A 78 11.92 14.92 6.70
CA TYR A 78 13.09 14.30 7.32
C TYR A 78 14.25 15.30 7.46
N TYR A 79 14.57 16.03 6.39
CA TYR A 79 15.62 17.06 6.39
C TYR A 79 15.45 18.08 7.51
N TYR A 80 14.25 18.65 7.63
CA TYR A 80 14.00 19.69 8.62
C TYR A 80 14.01 19.15 10.05
N GLN A 81 13.69 17.87 10.26
CA GLN A 81 13.74 17.23 11.56
C GLN A 81 15.16 16.87 12.00
N THR A 82 15.99 16.35 11.09
CA THR A 82 17.33 15.88 11.43
C THR A 82 18.41 16.94 11.24
N ARG A 83 18.14 17.96 10.41
CA ARG A 83 19.12 18.92 9.86
C ARG A 83 20.31 18.23 9.21
N ASP A 84 20.15 16.96 8.82
CA ASP A 84 21.21 16.17 8.24
C ASP A 84 21.39 16.60 6.78
N SER A 85 22.63 16.84 6.38
CA SER A 85 22.92 17.24 5.01
C SER A 85 22.84 16.02 4.12
N PHE A 86 21.92 16.01 3.16
CA PHE A 86 21.91 14.96 2.15
C PHE A 86 23.11 15.08 1.23
N THR A 87 23.51 13.93 0.67
CA THR A 87 24.40 13.94 -0.48
C THR A 87 23.66 14.51 -1.69
N ASP A 88 24.33 15.32 -2.51
CA ASP A 88 23.79 15.84 -3.77
C ASP A 88 23.15 14.74 -4.65
N ARG A 89 23.71 13.53 -4.59
CA ARG A 89 23.22 12.35 -5.32
C ARG A 89 21.82 11.90 -4.89
N LEU A 90 21.49 12.00 -3.61
CA LEU A 90 20.19 11.57 -3.09
C LEU A 90 19.11 12.58 -3.50
N SER A 91 19.39 13.88 -3.36
CA SER A 91 18.49 14.94 -3.80
C SER A 91 18.21 14.83 -5.30
N GLN A 92 19.26 14.66 -6.12
CA GLN A 92 19.12 14.45 -7.56
C GLN A 92 18.34 13.18 -7.90
N ALA A 93 18.53 12.09 -7.15
CA ALA A 93 17.77 10.87 -7.41
C ALA A 93 16.28 11.10 -7.18
N ILE A 94 15.89 11.79 -6.10
CA ILE A 94 14.48 12.07 -5.78
C ILE A 94 13.83 13.02 -6.78
N GLU A 95 14.55 14.07 -7.20
CA GLU A 95 14.09 15.03 -8.21
C GLU A 95 13.85 14.40 -9.60
N ASN A 96 14.48 13.26 -9.89
CA ASN A 96 14.37 12.59 -11.19
C ASN A 96 13.35 11.44 -11.23
N LEU A 97 12.65 11.14 -10.12
CA LEU A 97 11.75 10.00 -10.04
C LEU A 97 10.39 10.27 -10.69
N THR A 98 10.07 9.56 -11.76
CA THR A 98 8.72 9.63 -12.33
C THR A 98 7.64 9.25 -11.32
N ASN A 99 6.40 9.71 -11.54
CA ASN A 99 5.26 9.37 -10.67
C ASN A 99 5.09 7.85 -10.48
N ASP A 100 5.32 7.06 -11.53
CA ASP A 100 5.26 5.60 -11.47
C ASP A 100 6.34 5.02 -10.55
N GLU A 101 7.58 5.51 -10.64
CA GLU A 101 8.69 5.07 -9.77
C GLU A 101 8.48 5.49 -8.31
N GLN A 102 7.88 6.66 -8.07
CA GLN A 102 7.48 7.08 -6.72
C GLN A 102 6.44 6.13 -6.12
N ILE A 103 5.43 5.74 -6.90
CA ILE A 103 4.41 4.76 -6.47
C ILE A 103 5.04 3.39 -6.18
N GLU A 104 6.00 2.95 -7.00
CA GLU A 104 6.72 1.70 -6.81
C GLU A 104 7.51 1.70 -5.50
N ILE A 105 8.30 2.75 -5.25
CA ILE A 105 9.09 2.89 -4.01
C ILE A 105 8.17 2.89 -2.78
N LEU A 106 7.07 3.63 -2.81
CA LEU A 106 6.10 3.65 -1.70
C LEU A 106 5.49 2.26 -1.45
N ARG A 107 5.22 1.50 -2.52
CA ARG A 107 4.68 0.14 -2.43
C ARG A 107 5.70 -0.83 -1.83
N GLU A 108 6.93 -0.84 -2.35
CA GLU A 108 8.02 -1.70 -1.85
C GLU A 108 8.35 -1.38 -0.39
N TYR A 109 8.42 -0.09 -0.03
CA TYR A 109 8.66 0.33 1.35
C TYR A 109 7.52 -0.09 2.30
N SER A 110 6.27 0.07 1.86
CA SER A 110 5.11 -0.37 2.65
C SER A 110 5.12 -1.89 2.85
N GLN A 111 5.49 -2.65 1.83
CA GLN A 111 5.62 -4.11 1.91
C GLN A 111 6.72 -4.52 2.89
N TRP A 112 7.92 -3.92 2.77
CA TRP A 112 9.02 -4.17 3.70
C TRP A 112 8.64 -3.85 5.15
N ALA A 113 7.96 -2.72 5.40
CA ALA A 113 7.54 -2.32 6.75
C ALA A 113 6.60 -3.34 7.38
N LEU A 114 5.64 -3.87 6.61
CA LEU A 114 4.73 -4.93 7.06
C LEU A 114 5.46 -6.24 7.39
N GLU A 115 6.55 -6.55 6.67
CA GLU A 115 7.38 -7.72 6.95
C GLU A 115 8.17 -7.61 8.26
N GLN A 116 8.46 -6.39 8.74
CA GLN A 116 9.14 -6.18 10.02
C GLN A 116 8.22 -6.36 11.25
N GLU A 117 6.90 -6.35 11.06
CA GLU A 117 5.91 -6.52 12.15
C GLU A 117 5.63 -8.00 12.49
N GLY A 118 6.29 -8.95 11.80
CA GLY A 118 6.15 -10.40 11.98
C GLY A 118 7.26 -11.05 12.80
#